data_AF-A0AAN9GB79-F1
#
_entry.id   AF-A0AAN9GB79-F1
#
_cell.length_a   1.000
_cell.length_b   1.000
_cell.length_c   1.000
_cell.angle_alpha   90.00
_cell.angle_beta   90.00
_cell.angle_gamma   90.00
#
_symmetry.space_group_name_H-M   'P 1'
#
loop_
_entity.id
_entity.type
_entity.pdbx_description
1 polymer ?
#
loop_
_entity_poly.entity_id
_entity_poly.type
_entity_poly.pdbx_seq_one_letter_code
_entity_poly.pdbx_strand_id
1 'polypeptide(L)'
;MNPGDLTCIHSTLLFTAKEAKRHGSTPVLTFDQPLFWKAHEIVANKPDDADLASIVLRLEGFHMEMSFLGCIGRLMEGSGLQEVLELTYAPTAVNYMLQGKAVSRAVRGHFLVDSERTPDLTNVQNLSATPRPGCDTK
;
A
#
# COMPACT_ATOMS: atom_id res chain seq x y z
N MET A 1 20.78 -17.57 -13.20
CA MET A 1 20.34 -16.43 -14.04
C MET A 1 20.58 -15.17 -13.21
N ASN A 2 21.43 -14.24 -13.66
CA ASN A 2 21.72 -13.01 -12.91
C ASN A 2 20.52 -12.06 -13.08
N PRO A 3 19.83 -11.64 -12.00
CA PRO A 3 18.69 -10.71 -12.10
C PRO A 3 19.06 -9.34 -12.67
N GLY A 4 20.34 -8.97 -12.64
CA GLY A 4 20.88 -7.73 -13.22
C GLY A 4 21.32 -7.86 -14.67
N ASP A 5 21.11 -9.01 -15.31
CA ASP A 5 21.38 -9.17 -16.74
C ASP A 5 20.31 -8.40 -17.52
N LEU A 6 20.73 -7.30 -18.16
CA LEU A 6 19.87 -6.42 -18.96
C LEU A 6 19.03 -7.21 -19.98
N THR A 7 19.49 -8.40 -20.37
CA THR A 7 18.79 -9.30 -21.29
C THR A 7 17.46 -9.82 -20.74
N CYS A 8 17.33 -10.08 -19.44
CA CYS A 8 16.12 -10.68 -18.87
C CYS A 8 14.96 -9.68 -18.79
N ILE A 9 15.19 -8.50 -18.19
CA ILE A 9 14.17 -7.45 -18.07
C ILE A 9 13.81 -6.94 -19.47
N HIS A 10 14.82 -6.64 -20.32
CA HIS A 10 14.57 -6.14 -21.67
C HIS A 10 13.78 -7.13 -22.54
N SER A 11 14.15 -8.42 -22.54
CA SER A 11 13.41 -9.41 -23.34
C SER A 11 11.98 -9.59 -22.84
N THR A 12 11.75 -9.51 -21.53
CA THR A 12 10.41 -9.56 -20.93
C THR A 12 9.56 -8.36 -21.33
N LEU A 13 10.11 -7.14 -21.27
CA LEU A 13 9.43 -5.92 -21.70
C LEU A 13 9.02 -6.02 -23.18
N LEU A 14 9.95 -6.41 -24.05
CA LEU A 14 9.70 -6.52 -25.48
C LEU A 14 8.69 -7.62 -25.83
N PHE A 15 8.77 -8.77 -25.17
CA PHE A 15 7.81 -9.85 -25.32
C PHE A 15 6.40 -9.39 -24.94
N THR A 16 6.27 -8.74 -23.77
CA THR A 16 4.99 -8.26 -23.26
C THR A 16 4.40 -7.18 -24.16
N ALA A 17 5.21 -6.25 -24.65
CA ALA A 17 4.78 -5.21 -25.58
C ALA A 17 4.25 -5.80 -26.90
N LYS A 18 4.97 -6.77 -27.48
CA LYS A 18 4.54 -7.45 -28.71
C LYS A 18 3.25 -8.22 -28.50
N GLU A 19 3.09 -8.88 -27.37
CA GLU A 19 1.87 -9.63 -27.07
C GLU A 19 0.68 -8.68 -26.84
N ALA A 20 0.86 -7.61 -26.07
CA ALA A 20 -0.19 -6.61 -25.86
C ALA A 20 -0.64 -5.96 -27.18
N LYS A 21 0.30 -5.67 -28.08
CA LYS A 21 0.03 -5.16 -29.43
C LYS A 21 -0.81 -6.12 -30.28
N ARG A 22 -0.58 -7.44 -30.19
CA ARG A 22 -1.40 -8.46 -30.86
C ARG A 22 -2.85 -8.46 -30.38
N HIS A 23 -3.06 -8.14 -29.11
CA HIS A 23 -4.39 -8.06 -28.48
C HIS A 23 -4.95 -6.63 -28.44
N GLY A 24 -4.31 -5.66 -29.11
CA GLY A 24 -4.76 -4.26 -29.13
C GLY A 24 -4.83 -3.60 -27.75
N SER A 25 -4.02 -4.05 -26.80
CA SER A 25 -4.03 -3.62 -25.40
C SER A 25 -2.75 -2.88 -25.03
N THR A 26 -2.81 -2.01 -24.02
CA THR A 26 -1.64 -1.34 -23.45
C THR A 26 -1.00 -2.22 -22.38
N PRO A 27 0.29 -2.60 -22.50
CA PRO A 27 0.96 -3.41 -21.49
C PRO A 27 1.21 -2.60 -20.21
N VAL A 28 0.68 -3.09 -19.08
CA VAL A 28 0.96 -2.55 -17.74
C VAL A 28 1.79 -3.58 -16.97
N LEU A 29 2.99 -3.20 -16.57
CA LEU A 29 3.93 -4.07 -15.88
C LEU A 29 4.23 -3.52 -14.49
N THR A 30 4.08 -4.37 -13.48
CA THR A 30 4.42 -4.06 -12.09
C THR A 30 5.71 -4.77 -11.71
N PHE A 31 6.65 -4.03 -11.13
CA PHE A 31 7.93 -4.57 -10.65
C PHE A 31 8.19 -4.14 -9.21
N ASP A 32 8.89 -4.97 -8.45
CA ASP A 32 9.46 -4.57 -7.17
C ASP A 32 10.43 -3.38 -7.35
N GLN A 33 10.82 -2.75 -6.24
CA GLN A 33 11.59 -1.51 -6.30
C GLN A 33 12.89 -1.62 -7.13
N PRO A 34 13.76 -2.64 -6.96
CA PRO A 34 14.96 -2.76 -7.78
C PRO A 34 14.69 -2.99 -9.27
N LEU A 35 13.75 -3.87 -9.62
CA LEU A 35 13.44 -4.15 -11.03
C LEU A 35 12.70 -2.99 -11.69
N PHE A 36 11.87 -2.27 -10.95
CA PHE A 36 11.18 -1.07 -11.45
C PHE A 36 12.17 -0.02 -11.94
N TRP A 37 13.20 0.28 -11.14
CA TRP A 37 14.24 1.23 -11.53
C TRP A 37 15.01 0.76 -12.76
N LYS A 38 15.33 -0.54 -12.84
CA LYS A 38 16.02 -1.12 -14.00
C LYS A 38 15.17 -1.10 -15.27
N ALA A 39 13.88 -1.44 -15.17
CA ALA A 39 12.95 -1.36 -16.29
C ALA A 39 12.78 0.09 -16.75
N HIS A 40 12.66 1.03 -15.82
CA HIS A 40 12.55 2.46 -16.13
C HIS A 40 13.81 3.00 -16.81
N GLU A 41 15.00 2.60 -16.33
CA GLU A 41 16.28 2.92 -16.97
C GLU A 41 16.32 2.41 -18.42
N ILE A 42 15.87 1.18 -18.68
CA ILE A 42 15.84 0.60 -20.03
C ILE A 42 14.91 1.40 -20.97
N VAL A 43 13.68 1.70 -20.53
CA VAL A 43 12.71 2.45 -21.33
C VAL A 43 13.19 3.88 -21.59
N ALA A 44 13.73 4.56 -20.58
CA ALA A 44 14.23 5.93 -20.70
C ALA A 44 15.42 6.06 -21.67
N ASN A 45 16.27 5.03 -21.76
CA ASN A 45 17.43 5.02 -22.66
C ASN A 45 17.08 4.61 -24.11
N LYS A 46 15.84 4.22 -24.41
CA LYS A 46 15.39 3.81 -25.76
C LYS A 46 14.06 4.46 -26.15
N PRO A 47 13.98 5.80 -26.21
CA PRO A 47 12.72 6.51 -26.51
C PRO A 47 12.20 6.23 -27.93
N ASP A 48 13.09 5.90 -28.88
CA ASP A 48 12.72 5.62 -30.28
C ASP A 48 12.11 4.23 -30.48
N ASP A 49 12.18 3.35 -29.49
CA ASP A 49 11.56 2.03 -29.54
C ASP A 49 10.07 2.16 -29.19
N ALA A 50 9.24 2.29 -30.23
CA ALA A 50 7.79 2.46 -30.09
C ALA A 50 7.12 1.31 -29.31
N ASP A 51 7.67 0.09 -29.34
CA ASP A 51 7.11 -1.03 -28.59
C ASP A 51 7.41 -0.85 -27.09
N LEU A 52 8.63 -0.44 -26.71
CA LEU A 52 8.99 -0.16 -25.31
C LEU A 52 8.31 1.10 -24.75
N ALA A 53 8.19 2.15 -25.58
CA ALA A 53 7.53 3.41 -25.19
C ALA A 53 6.03 3.23 -24.88
N SER A 54 5.41 2.16 -25.39
CA SER A 54 4.00 1.82 -25.13
C SER A 54 3.76 1.23 -23.72
N ILE A 55 4.81 0.86 -23.00
CA ILE A 55 4.72 0.17 -21.71
C ILE A 55 4.47 1.15 -20.56
N VAL A 56 3.43 0.86 -19.77
CA VAL A 56 3.19 1.55 -18.50
C VAL A 56 3.85 0.77 -17.38
N LEU A 57 4.96 1.29 -16.86
CA LEU A 57 5.65 0.73 -15.70
C LEU A 57 4.99 1.24 -14.41
N ARG A 58 4.74 0.33 -13.46
CA ARG A 58 4.22 0.63 -12.13
C ARG A 58 5.13 0.04 -11.05
N LEU A 59 5.43 0.84 -10.04
CA LEU A 59 6.14 0.36 -8.86
C LEU A 59 5.20 -0.52 -8.04
N GLU A 60 5.62 -1.75 -7.78
CA GLU A 60 4.94 -2.66 -6.87
C GLU A 60 5.34 -2.30 -5.44
N GLY A 61 4.35 -1.90 -4.64
CA GLY A 61 4.53 -1.49 -3.25
C GLY A 61 4.27 -2.61 -2.25
N PHE A 62 3.99 -3.84 -2.69
CA PHE A 62 3.48 -4.89 -1.81
C PHE A 62 4.49 -5.27 -0.73
N HIS A 63 5.78 -5.39 -1.08
CA HIS A 63 6.84 -5.63 -0.09
C HIS A 63 7.01 -4.49 0.91
N MET A 64 6.79 -3.24 0.46
CA MET A 64 6.82 -2.07 1.33
C MET A 64 5.61 -2.07 2.28
N GLU A 65 4.43 -2.42 1.78
CA GLU A 65 3.20 -2.56 2.56
C GLU A 65 3.30 -3.69 3.59
N MET A 66 3.77 -4.87 3.18
CA MET A 66 4.07 -5.99 4.10
C MET A 66 5.05 -5.57 5.19
N SER A 67 6.16 -4.91 4.83
CA SER A 67 7.15 -4.42 5.79
C SER A 67 6.56 -3.40 6.76
N PHE A 68 5.77 -2.45 6.24
CA PHE A 68 5.14 -1.40 7.03
C PHE A 68 4.14 -1.97 8.04
N LEU A 69 3.29 -2.91 7.62
CA LEU A 69 2.36 -3.61 8.53
C LEU A 69 3.13 -4.40 9.61
N GLY A 70 4.24 -5.04 9.24
CA GLY A 70 5.14 -5.68 10.20
C GLY A 70 5.75 -4.70 11.21
N CYS A 71 6.12 -3.50 10.75
CA CYS A 71 6.60 -2.43 11.64
C CYS A 71 5.52 -1.96 12.61
N ILE A 72 4.27 -1.81 12.18
CA ILE A 72 3.15 -1.49 13.07
C ILE A 72 3.02 -2.56 14.15
N GLY A 73 2.98 -3.83 13.77
CA GLY A 73 2.85 -4.93 14.72
C GLY A 73 3.98 -4.96 15.75
N ARG A 74 5.23 -4.70 15.32
CA ARG A 74 6.38 -4.59 16.24
C ARG A 74 6.32 -3.35 17.14
N LEU A 75 5.97 -2.18 16.60
CA LEU A 75 5.89 -0.94 17.37
C LEU A 75 4.77 -0.95 18.40
N MET A 76 3.68 -1.66 18.09
CA MET A 76 2.49 -1.76 18.94
C MET A 76 2.46 -3.04 19.78
N GLU A 77 3.58 -3.76 19.88
CA GLU A 77 3.69 -4.92 20.75
C GLU A 77 3.39 -4.53 22.21
N GLY A 78 2.49 -5.28 22.87
CA GLY A 78 2.03 -4.98 24.23
C GLY A 78 1.04 -3.82 24.37
N SER A 79 0.58 -3.22 23.27
CA SER A 79 -0.40 -2.12 23.31
C SER A 79 -1.86 -2.56 23.51
N GLY A 80 -2.15 -3.86 23.46
CA GLY A 80 -3.51 -4.39 23.39
C GLY A 80 -4.06 -4.54 21.96
N LEU A 81 -3.32 -4.09 20.93
CA LEU A 81 -3.77 -4.18 19.54
C LEU A 81 -4.00 -5.63 19.09
N GLN A 82 -3.13 -6.55 19.50
CA GLN A 82 -3.27 -7.95 19.15
C GLN A 82 -4.57 -8.52 19.71
N GLU A 83 -4.83 -8.28 20.98
CA GLU A 83 -6.00 -8.74 21.72
C GLU A 83 -7.29 -8.20 21.10
N VAL A 84 -7.31 -6.92 20.71
CA VAL A 84 -8.46 -6.32 20.01
C VAL A 84 -8.71 -6.99 18.67
N LEU A 85 -7.66 -7.23 17.87
CA LEU A 85 -7.79 -7.90 16.58
C LEU A 85 -8.23 -9.36 16.74
N GLU A 86 -7.81 -10.03 17.81
CA GLU A 86 -8.19 -11.41 18.14
C GLU A 86 -9.68 -11.58 18.50
N LEU A 87 -10.40 -10.48 18.81
CA LEU A 87 -11.86 -10.52 18.96
C LEU A 87 -12.60 -10.78 17.63
N THR A 88 -11.99 -10.41 16.50
CA THR A 88 -12.61 -10.51 15.17
C THR A 88 -11.94 -11.59 14.30
N TYR A 89 -10.64 -11.80 14.48
CA TYR A 89 -9.83 -12.72 13.68
C TYR A 89 -9.22 -13.81 14.55
N ALA A 90 -9.02 -15.01 13.99
CA ALA A 90 -8.35 -16.09 14.71
C ALA A 90 -6.90 -15.70 15.11
N PRO A 91 -6.38 -16.12 16.28
CA PRO A 91 -5.05 -15.73 16.78
C PRO A 91 -3.91 -15.96 15.78
N THR A 92 -3.91 -17.11 15.10
CA THR A 92 -2.92 -17.41 14.05
C THR A 92 -2.99 -16.41 12.88
N ALA A 93 -4.19 -15.95 12.52
CA ALA A 93 -4.36 -14.95 11.47
C ALA A 93 -3.84 -13.58 11.94
N VAL A 94 -4.13 -13.18 13.18
CA VAL A 94 -3.63 -11.93 13.76
C VAL A 94 -2.10 -11.91 13.83
N ASN A 95 -1.47 -13.03 14.21
CA ASN A 95 -0.02 -13.15 14.18
C ASN A 95 0.56 -12.87 12.78
N TYR A 96 -0.02 -13.45 11.72
CA TYR A 96 0.40 -13.14 10.36
C TYR A 96 0.06 -11.72 9.92
N MET A 97 -1.01 -11.11 10.45
CA MET A 97 -1.35 -9.71 10.18
C MET A 97 -0.29 -8.77 10.76
N LEU A 98 0.08 -8.96 12.03
CA LEU A 98 1.07 -8.15 12.75
C LEU A 98 2.51 -8.40 12.28
N GLN A 99 2.78 -9.56 11.65
CA GLN A 99 4.05 -9.79 10.93
C GLN A 99 4.05 -9.23 9.50
N GLY A 100 2.96 -8.62 9.04
CA GLY A 100 2.83 -8.10 7.68
C GLY A 100 2.67 -9.18 6.59
N LYS A 101 2.46 -10.44 6.97
CA LYS A 101 2.33 -11.59 6.04
C LYS A 101 0.90 -11.83 5.57
N ALA A 102 -0.09 -11.17 6.17
CA ALA A 102 -1.50 -11.26 5.82
C ALA A 102 -2.09 -9.89 5.46
N VAL A 103 -1.50 -9.21 4.47
CA VAL A 103 -1.78 -7.82 4.07
C VAL A 103 -3.27 -7.48 4.02
N SER A 104 -4.06 -8.18 3.18
CA SER A 104 -5.49 -7.84 3.02
C SER A 104 -6.32 -8.03 4.29
N ARG A 105 -5.89 -8.90 5.21
CA ARG A 105 -6.54 -9.02 6.53
C ARG A 105 -6.06 -7.91 7.46
N ALA A 106 -4.75 -7.65 7.49
CA ALA A 106 -4.13 -6.62 8.32
C ALA A 106 -4.71 -5.23 8.03
N VAL A 107 -4.77 -4.84 6.75
CA VAL A 107 -5.34 -3.57 6.30
C VAL A 107 -6.79 -3.41 6.78
N ARG A 108 -7.64 -4.43 6.56
CA ARG A 108 -9.03 -4.40 7.03
C ARG A 108 -9.13 -4.32 8.56
N GLY A 109 -8.34 -5.11 9.28
CA GLY A 109 -8.31 -5.09 10.74
C GLY A 109 -7.89 -3.74 11.30
N HIS A 110 -6.85 -3.12 10.74
CA HIS A 110 -6.42 -1.78 11.15
C HIS A 110 -7.47 -0.71 10.86
N PHE A 111 -8.17 -0.77 9.72
CA PHE A 111 -9.28 0.15 9.44
C PHE A 111 -10.43 -0.02 10.43
N LEU A 112 -10.78 -1.25 10.83
CA LEU A 112 -11.79 -1.49 11.86
C LEU A 112 -11.39 -0.87 13.20
N VAL A 113 -10.14 -1.04 13.61
CA VAL A 113 -9.62 -0.45 14.86
C VAL A 113 -9.62 1.08 14.78
N ASP A 114 -9.24 1.67 13.65
CA ASP A 114 -9.22 3.13 13.48
C ASP A 114 -10.63 3.74 13.39
N SER A 115 -11.59 3.05 12.78
CA SER A 115 -12.99 3.51 12.76
C SER A 115 -13.60 3.59 14.16
N GLU A 116 -13.26 2.64 15.04
CA GLU A 116 -13.73 2.65 16.44
C GLU A 116 -12.98 3.67 17.31
N ARG A 117 -11.78 4.09 16.91
CA ARG A 117 -11.02 5.15 17.58
C ARG A 117 -11.56 6.56 17.27
N THR A 118 -12.29 6.70 16.15
CA THR A 118 -12.72 8.01 15.62
C THR A 118 -14.22 8.34 15.76
N PRO A 119 -14.95 7.97 16.84
CA PRO A 119 -16.33 8.43 16.97
C PRO A 119 -16.47 9.88 17.47
N ASP A 120 -15.40 10.63 17.79
CA ASP A 120 -15.53 11.91 18.52
C ASP A 120 -14.92 13.17 17.88
N LEU A 121 -14.27 13.13 16.70
CA LEU A 121 -13.75 14.37 16.10
C LEU A 121 -14.80 15.24 15.39
N THR A 122 -16.03 14.74 15.21
CA THR A 122 -17.16 15.55 14.72
C THR A 122 -17.92 16.28 15.83
N ASN A 123 -17.73 15.93 17.12
CA ASN A 123 -18.38 16.61 18.24
C ASN A 123 -17.56 17.76 18.85
N VAL A 124 -16.24 17.81 18.62
CA VAL A 124 -15.39 18.91 19.14
C VAL A 124 -15.64 20.24 18.42
N GLN A 125 -16.28 20.24 17.23
CA GLN A 125 -16.71 21.48 16.57
C GLN A 125 -18.05 22.05 17.12
N ASN A 126 -18.79 21.30 17.94
CA ASN A 126 -20.08 21.73 18.50
C ASN A 126 -20.02 22.19 19.98
N LEU A 127 -18.85 22.15 20.63
CA LEU A 127 -18.66 22.63 22.00
C LEU A 127 -18.38 24.14 22.12
N SER A 128 -18.43 24.91 21.03
CA SER A 128 -18.31 26.38 21.05
C SER A 128 -19.63 27.13 21.25
N ALA A 129 -20.75 26.43 21.47
CA ALA A 129 -22.09 27.03 21.55
C ALA A 129 -22.76 26.92 22.94
N THR A 130 -22.00 26.97 24.04
CA THR A 130 -22.61 27.22 25.35
C THR A 130 -22.85 28.74 25.52
N PRO A 131 -24.09 29.20 25.79
CA PRO A 131 -24.34 30.61 26.08
C PRO A 131 -23.61 31.00 27.37
N ARG A 132 -22.85 32.09 27.32
CA ARG A 132 -22.27 32.70 28.53
C ARG A 132 -23.41 33.04 29.50
N PRO A 133 -23.33 32.63 30.78
CA PRO A 133 -24.32 33.04 31.77
C PRO A 133 -24.37 34.57 31.85
N GLY A 134 -25.60 35.09 31.88
CA GLY A 134 -25.91 36.50 31.85
C GLY A 134 -25.20 37.28 32.95
N CYS A 135 -24.73 38.46 32.57
CA CYS A 135 -24.31 39.50 33.50
C CYS A 135 -25.57 40.05 34.18
N ASP A 136 -25.96 39.46 35.31
CA ASP A 136 -26.91 40.06 36.23
C ASP A 136 -26.15 41.05 37.13
N THR A 137 -25.99 42.29 36.66
CA THR A 137 -25.72 43.43 37.55
C THR A 137 -27.04 44.00 38.03
N LYS A 138 -27.23 43.93 39.35
CA LYS A 138 -28.23 44.68 40.12
C LYS A 138 -28.15 46.18 39.84
#